data_AF-A0A8S1USQ5-F1
#
_entry.id   AF-A0A8S1USQ5-F1
#
_cell.length_a   1.000
_cell.length_b   1.000
_cell.length_c   1.000
_cell.angle_alpha   90.00
_cell.angle_beta   90.00
_cell.angle_gamma   90.00
#
_symmetry.space_group_name_H-M   'P 1'
#
loop_
_entity.id
_entity.type
_entity.pdbx_description
1 polymer ?
#
loop_
_entity_poly.entity_id
_entity_poly.type
_entity_poly.pdbx_seq_one_letter_code
_entity_poly.pdbx_strand_id
1 'polypeptide(L)'
;MRFSYVLSLYLVMVSATMKDSKTILTEIDTQRSGRIFLNAIQIGLATGSPVHEIQSYINNIRFMIEQEQKDADLFIQNTQASCNRLLHDFATNLAYHQQQFKAHSKIVEENQRNLERSLNKIAEVSVEIEENLRKTNEGQSERDLQYSEFQSKQKDHIESISAIDEAYALIEHLSGGSSFIQVKSRFTKVLSRLQNQSTSAGLLFQPIISMMTQMSSRADADQAKKVLQLLANLRVQIVESKSQDEDIEKQQSQGWQKFLSDLINERNTLQDQRQNLEQAILNYQSIIEESEGKVEYHQAEVERNQNNLDGQDQWCRQQQEIYQMESQQRVQSLDLISRIVDHIQDKIVTLKEYLRERLQIH
;
A
#
# COMPACT_ATOMS: atom_id res chain seq x y z
N MET A 1 33.61 -14.75 8.89
CA MET A 1 34.96 -14.71 8.27
C MET A 1 35.99 -15.03 9.36
N ARG A 2 36.77 -16.08 9.14
CA ARG A 2 37.83 -16.53 10.05
C ARG A 2 39.06 -15.65 9.83
N PHE A 3 39.50 -14.90 10.83
CA PHE A 3 40.84 -14.30 10.83
C PHE A 3 41.74 -15.16 11.73
N SER A 4 42.63 -15.88 11.06
CA SER A 4 43.75 -16.62 11.66
C SER A 4 44.95 -15.69 11.82
N TYR A 5 45.57 -15.81 13.00
CA TYR A 5 47.00 -15.66 13.31
C TYR A 5 47.82 -14.55 12.62
N VAL A 6 48.26 -13.58 13.43
CA VAL A 6 49.67 -13.17 13.46
C VAL A 6 50.09 -13.00 14.92
N LEU A 7 50.68 -14.06 15.46
CA LEU A 7 51.44 -14.07 16.70
C LEU A 7 52.84 -13.52 16.37
N SER A 8 53.05 -12.21 16.47
CA SER A 8 54.37 -11.60 16.30
C SER A 8 55.08 -11.53 17.64
N LEU A 9 55.77 -12.61 17.99
CA LEU A 9 56.77 -12.68 19.06
C LEU A 9 57.96 -11.79 18.67
N TYR A 10 58.01 -10.55 19.15
CA TYR A 10 59.25 -9.76 19.14
C TYR A 10 60.08 -10.16 20.36
N LEU A 11 60.98 -11.12 20.15
CA LEU A 11 62.05 -11.43 21.08
C LEU A 11 63.14 -10.35 20.92
N VAL A 12 63.03 -9.25 21.68
CA VAL A 12 64.14 -8.30 21.83
C VAL A 12 65.09 -8.87 22.88
N MET A 13 66.19 -9.46 22.43
CA MET A 13 67.36 -9.75 23.26
C MET A 13 68.01 -8.42 23.66
N VAL A 14 67.64 -7.89 24.83
CA VAL A 14 68.35 -6.76 25.45
C VAL A 14 69.59 -7.32 26.13
N SER A 15 70.76 -7.00 25.58
CA SER A 15 72.04 -7.17 26.27
C SER A 15 72.09 -6.19 27.45
N ALA A 16 72.07 -6.72 28.68
CA ALA A 16 72.19 -5.91 29.89
C ALA A 16 73.64 -5.39 30.05
N THR A 17 73.94 -4.21 29.51
CA THR A 17 75.07 -3.42 30.01
C THR A 17 74.73 -2.98 31.44
N MET A 18 75.49 -3.44 32.44
CA MET A 18 75.33 -2.99 33.83
C MET A 18 75.64 -1.49 33.89
N LYS A 19 74.60 -0.65 33.93
CA LYS A 19 74.74 0.78 34.17
C LYS A 19 75.30 1.00 35.59
N ASP A 20 76.18 1.99 35.73
CA ASP A 20 76.72 2.39 37.03
C ASP A 20 75.57 2.83 37.98
N SER A 21 75.69 2.48 39.26
CA SER A 21 74.61 2.68 40.25
C SER A 21 74.33 4.16 40.48
N LYS A 22 75.35 5.02 40.35
CA LYS A 22 75.20 6.49 40.41
C LYS A 22 74.43 7.02 39.19
N THR A 23 74.65 6.44 38.00
CA THR A 23 73.87 6.75 36.79
C THR A 23 72.40 6.35 36.95
N ILE A 24 72.14 5.17 37.51
CA ILE A 24 70.75 4.71 37.75
C ILE A 24 70.04 5.60 38.77
N LEU A 25 70.70 6.01 39.86
CA LEU A 25 70.14 6.95 40.85
C LEU A 25 69.93 8.35 40.27
N THR A 26 70.81 8.81 39.38
CA THR A 26 70.63 10.07 38.64
C THR A 26 69.44 10.01 37.70
N GLU A 27 69.26 8.91 36.97
CA GLU A 27 68.07 8.69 36.14
C GLU A 27 66.78 8.69 37.00
N ILE A 28 66.80 8.07 38.18
CA ILE A 28 65.68 8.10 39.14
C ILE A 28 65.39 9.54 39.59
N ASP A 29 66.41 10.33 39.92
CA ASP A 29 66.25 11.71 40.39
C ASP A 29 65.75 12.68 39.30
N THR A 30 66.00 12.36 38.02
CA THR A 30 65.43 13.14 36.91
C THR A 30 63.92 12.96 36.77
N GLN A 31 63.34 11.86 37.31
CA GLN A 31 61.90 11.64 37.32
C GLN A 31 61.25 12.32 38.53
N ARG A 32 60.10 12.99 38.34
CA ARG A 32 59.39 13.70 39.43
C ARG A 32 59.04 12.76 40.59
N SER A 33 58.49 11.59 40.29
CA SER A 33 58.15 10.55 41.27
C SER A 33 59.41 9.99 41.94
N GLY A 34 60.46 9.71 41.16
CA GLY A 34 61.74 9.21 41.68
C GLY A 34 62.40 10.18 42.65
N ARG A 35 62.37 11.48 42.35
CA ARG A 35 62.81 12.55 43.24
C ARG A 35 62.04 12.60 44.55
N ILE A 36 60.71 12.43 44.51
CA ILE A 36 59.86 12.39 45.71
C ILE A 36 60.27 11.20 46.59
N PHE A 37 60.43 10.01 46.02
CA PHE A 37 60.88 8.84 46.76
C PHE A 37 62.29 9.03 47.34
N LEU A 38 63.26 9.51 46.56
CA LEU A 38 64.61 9.78 47.02
C LEU A 38 64.64 10.83 48.14
N ASN A 39 63.81 11.88 48.06
CA ASN A 39 63.67 12.88 49.12
C ASN A 39 63.05 12.29 50.38
N ALA A 40 62.02 11.44 50.26
CA ALA A 40 61.41 10.75 51.40
C ALA A 40 62.41 9.81 52.10
N ILE A 41 63.20 9.06 51.32
CA ILE A 41 64.29 8.21 51.83
C ILE A 41 65.35 9.05 52.54
N GLN A 42 65.74 10.17 51.93
CA GLN A 42 66.74 11.08 52.49
C GLN A 42 66.29 11.69 53.82
N ILE A 43 65.02 12.09 53.93
CA ILE A 43 64.43 12.59 55.18
C ILE A 43 64.43 11.47 56.22
N GLY A 44 63.94 10.26 55.89
CA GLY A 44 63.91 9.12 56.81
C GLY A 44 65.30 8.74 57.33
N LEU A 45 66.31 8.74 56.46
CA LEU A 45 67.70 8.47 56.86
C LEU A 45 68.28 9.58 57.75
N ALA A 46 67.94 10.85 57.48
CA ALA A 46 68.41 11.99 58.27
C ALA A 46 67.75 12.08 59.66
N THR A 47 66.50 11.63 59.80
CA THR A 47 65.77 11.56 61.07
C THR A 47 66.13 10.32 61.90
N GLY A 48 67.04 9.48 61.43
CA GLY A 48 67.48 8.28 62.13
C GLY A 48 66.52 7.09 62.01
N SER A 49 65.56 7.12 61.08
CA SER A 49 64.66 6.00 60.85
C SER A 49 65.45 4.77 60.39
N PRO A 50 65.17 3.59 60.98
CA PRO A 50 65.78 2.35 60.52
C PRO A 50 65.51 2.09 59.04
N VAL A 51 66.52 1.60 58.31
CA VAL A 51 66.42 1.30 56.87
C VAL A 51 65.27 0.32 56.57
N HIS A 52 64.97 -0.60 57.49
CA HIS A 52 63.87 -1.57 57.33
C HIS A 52 62.49 -0.90 57.36
N GLU A 53 62.30 0.22 58.07
CA GLU A 53 61.03 0.97 58.08
C GLU A 53 60.82 1.70 56.76
N ILE A 54 61.88 2.32 56.22
CA ILE A 54 61.87 2.98 54.90
C ILE A 54 61.55 1.95 53.80
N GLN A 55 62.17 0.77 53.88
CA GLN A 55 61.90 -0.34 52.97
C GLN A 55 60.47 -0.85 53.08
N SER A 56 59.93 -0.99 54.30
CA SER A 56 58.54 -1.39 54.54
C SER A 56 57.55 -0.39 53.93
N TYR A 57 57.78 0.91 54.11
CA TYR A 57 56.95 1.96 53.51
C TYR A 57 56.93 1.90 51.97
N ILE A 58 58.09 1.74 51.34
CA ILE A 58 58.19 1.65 49.88
C ILE A 58 57.55 0.37 49.34
N ASN A 59 57.71 -0.75 50.05
CA ASN A 59 57.03 -2.01 49.71
C ASN A 59 55.51 -1.93 49.89
N ASN A 60 55.01 -1.18 50.88
CA ASN A 60 53.58 -0.93 51.02
C ASN A 60 53.04 -0.12 49.83
N ILE A 61 53.76 0.90 49.36
CA ILE A 61 53.38 1.65 48.16
C ILE A 61 53.38 0.75 46.92
N ARG A 62 54.41 -0.11 46.77
CA ARG A 62 54.46 -1.11 45.71
C ARG A 62 53.22 -2.00 45.73
N PHE A 63 52.88 -2.56 46.89
CA PHE A 63 51.70 -3.42 47.06
C PHE A 63 50.40 -2.67 46.73
N MET A 64 50.26 -1.41 47.14
CA MET A 64 49.09 -0.58 46.80
C MET A 64 48.95 -0.40 45.29
N ILE A 65 50.02 -0.07 44.58
CA ILE A 65 49.98 0.12 43.12
C ILE A 65 49.70 -1.21 42.39
N GLU A 66 50.29 -2.31 42.86
CA GLU A 66 49.99 -3.65 42.34
C GLU A 66 48.51 -4.02 42.53
N GLN A 67 47.91 -3.61 43.65
CA GLN A 67 46.50 -3.85 43.91
C GLN A 67 45.59 -2.92 43.09
N GLU A 68 45.93 -1.64 42.94
CA GLU A 68 45.22 -0.72 42.05
C GLU A 68 45.21 -1.25 40.59
N GLN A 69 46.32 -1.84 40.13
CA GLN A 69 46.35 -2.45 38.81
C GLN A 69 45.42 -3.65 38.71
N LYS A 70 45.38 -4.54 39.72
CA LYS A 70 44.46 -5.69 39.73
C LYS A 70 42.99 -5.27 39.74
N ASP A 71 42.65 -4.23 40.51
CA ASP A 71 41.31 -3.68 40.55
C ASP A 71 40.92 -3.05 39.20
N ALA A 72 41.86 -2.32 38.58
CA ALA A 72 41.69 -1.78 37.24
C ALA A 72 41.54 -2.87 36.16
N ASP A 73 42.31 -3.97 36.26
CA ASP A 73 42.22 -5.13 35.35
C ASP A 73 40.83 -5.77 35.41
N LEU A 74 40.32 -5.99 36.63
CA LEU A 74 38.99 -6.55 36.85
C LEU A 74 37.90 -5.59 36.35
N PHE A 75 38.04 -4.30 36.65
CA PHE A 75 37.11 -3.27 36.18
C PHE A 75 37.05 -3.22 34.65
N ILE A 76 38.20 -3.17 33.96
CA ILE A 76 38.22 -3.06 32.51
C ILE A 76 37.70 -4.34 31.84
N GLN A 77 37.99 -5.52 32.40
CA GLN A 77 37.46 -6.79 31.90
C GLN A 77 35.92 -6.81 31.95
N ASN A 78 35.34 -6.41 33.08
CA ASN A 78 33.89 -6.33 33.24
C ASN A 78 33.28 -5.27 32.31
N THR A 79 33.96 -4.14 32.16
CA THR A 79 33.56 -3.05 31.26
C THR A 79 33.55 -3.51 29.81
N GLN A 80 34.61 -4.18 29.34
CA GLN A 80 34.69 -4.72 27.99
C GLN A 80 33.59 -5.75 27.72
N ALA A 81 33.30 -6.64 28.67
CA ALA A 81 32.21 -7.59 28.54
C ALA A 81 30.85 -6.89 28.40
N SER A 82 30.58 -5.87 29.22
CA SER A 82 29.37 -5.05 29.13
C SER A 82 29.28 -4.29 27.80
N CYS A 83 30.38 -3.67 27.38
CA CYS A 83 30.52 -2.98 26.09
C CYS A 83 30.18 -3.88 24.92
N ASN A 84 30.81 -5.06 24.84
CA ASN A 84 30.58 -6.01 23.75
C ASN A 84 29.10 -6.44 23.68
N ARG A 85 28.47 -6.68 24.84
CA ARG A 85 27.06 -7.03 24.90
C ARG A 85 26.16 -5.88 24.43
N LEU A 86 26.32 -4.68 24.99
CA LEU A 86 25.47 -3.54 24.66
C LEU A 86 25.63 -3.11 23.19
N LEU A 87 26.86 -3.08 22.67
CA LEU A 87 27.11 -2.78 21.26
C LEU A 87 26.45 -3.81 20.35
N HIS A 88 26.53 -5.10 20.71
CA HIS A 88 25.85 -6.16 19.97
C HIS A 88 24.33 -6.02 20.01
N ASP A 89 23.76 -5.76 21.19
CA ASP A 89 22.31 -5.60 21.38
C ASP A 89 21.79 -4.40 20.56
N PHE A 90 22.44 -3.24 20.64
CA PHE A 90 22.06 -2.04 19.87
C PHE A 90 22.23 -2.25 18.37
N ALA A 91 23.33 -2.87 17.91
CA ALA A 91 23.53 -3.14 16.49
C ALA A 91 22.48 -4.13 15.93
N THR A 92 22.11 -5.14 16.72
CA THR A 92 21.08 -6.12 16.34
C THR A 92 19.69 -5.47 16.27
N ASN A 93 19.33 -4.67 17.28
CA ASN A 93 18.06 -3.94 17.30
C ASN A 93 17.98 -2.91 16.17
N LEU A 94 19.08 -2.18 15.91
CA LEU A 94 19.17 -1.24 14.80
C LEU A 94 18.90 -1.94 13.46
N ALA A 95 19.57 -3.07 13.19
CA ALA A 95 19.38 -3.82 11.97
C ALA A 95 17.93 -4.34 11.81
N TYR A 96 17.34 -4.84 12.90
CA TYR A 96 15.95 -5.27 12.93
C TYR A 96 15.00 -4.11 12.58
N HIS A 97 15.12 -2.97 13.27
CA HIS A 97 14.22 -1.83 13.04
C HIS A 97 14.43 -1.20 11.66
N GLN A 98 15.64 -1.17 11.12
CA GLN A 98 15.89 -0.74 9.74
C GLN A 98 15.20 -1.64 8.71
N GLN A 99 15.19 -2.96 8.94
CA GLN A 99 14.49 -3.89 8.08
C GLN A 99 12.97 -3.71 8.17
N GLN A 100 12.43 -3.58 9.38
CA GLN A 100 10.99 -3.38 9.58
C GLN A 100 10.50 -2.04 9.02
N PHE A 101 11.27 -0.96 9.22
CA PHE A 101 11.01 0.34 8.61
C PHE A 101 10.87 0.21 7.09
N LYS A 102 11.86 -0.39 6.41
CA LYS A 102 11.82 -0.58 4.95
C LYS A 102 10.64 -1.44 4.50
N ALA A 103 10.34 -2.51 5.25
CA ALA A 103 9.22 -3.40 4.93
C ALA A 103 7.88 -2.66 5.02
N HIS A 104 7.63 -1.93 6.11
CA HIS A 104 6.40 -1.17 6.29
C HIS A 104 6.29 0.02 5.34
N SER A 105 7.37 0.74 5.03
CA SER A 105 7.36 1.79 4.02
C SER A 105 6.96 1.25 2.64
N LYS A 106 7.45 0.05 2.28
CA LYS A 106 7.07 -0.60 1.02
C LYS A 106 5.58 -1.00 1.01
N ILE A 107 5.07 -1.51 2.12
CA ILE A 107 3.64 -1.84 2.26
C ILE A 107 2.79 -0.57 2.07
N VAL A 108 3.18 0.56 2.67
CA VAL A 108 2.50 1.85 2.48
C VAL A 108 2.50 2.25 1.00
N GLU A 109 3.66 2.26 0.35
CA GLU A 109 3.79 2.66 -1.07
C GLU A 109 2.96 1.77 -2.02
N GLU A 110 3.00 0.46 -1.83
CA GLU A 110 2.23 -0.48 -2.65
C GLU A 110 0.71 -0.30 -2.45
N ASN A 111 0.25 -0.13 -1.22
CA ASN A 111 -1.16 0.05 -0.93
C ASN A 111 -1.67 1.43 -1.34
N GLN A 112 -0.86 2.49 -1.26
CA GLN A 112 -1.21 3.81 -1.80
C GLN A 112 -1.44 3.75 -3.32
N ARG A 113 -0.58 3.05 -4.06
CA ARG A 113 -0.78 2.83 -5.50
C ARG A 113 -2.03 2.01 -5.81
N ASN A 114 -2.31 0.97 -5.03
CA ASN A 114 -3.52 0.16 -5.21
C ASN A 114 -4.78 0.95 -4.88
N LEU A 115 -4.75 1.78 -3.83
CA LEU A 115 -5.83 2.70 -3.46
C LEU A 115 -6.14 3.67 -4.60
N GLU A 116 -5.13 4.33 -5.17
CA GLU A 116 -5.30 5.24 -6.30
C GLU A 116 -5.91 4.54 -7.52
N ARG A 117 -5.40 3.35 -7.87
CA ARG A 117 -5.95 2.54 -8.97
C ARG A 117 -7.41 2.17 -8.74
N SER A 118 -7.77 1.75 -7.52
CA SER A 118 -9.15 1.39 -7.18
C SER A 118 -10.08 2.61 -7.22
N LEU A 119 -9.63 3.78 -6.75
CA LEU A 119 -10.40 5.03 -6.82
C LEU A 119 -10.68 5.42 -8.28
N ASN A 120 -9.68 5.37 -9.14
CA ASN A 120 -9.85 5.62 -10.56
C ASN A 120 -10.81 4.61 -11.21
N LYS A 121 -10.69 3.32 -10.84
CA LYS A 121 -11.59 2.30 -11.39
C LYS A 121 -13.03 2.45 -10.92
N ILE A 122 -13.28 2.91 -9.69
CA ILE A 122 -14.65 3.25 -9.25
C ILE A 122 -15.24 4.36 -10.09
N ALA A 123 -14.46 5.40 -10.43
CA ALA A 123 -14.94 6.49 -11.26
C ALA A 123 -15.35 5.98 -12.65
N GLU A 124 -14.51 5.14 -13.29
CA GLU A 124 -14.84 4.49 -14.56
C GLU A 124 -16.11 3.64 -14.48
N VAL A 125 -16.19 2.73 -13.51
CA VAL A 125 -17.36 1.84 -13.33
C VAL A 125 -18.63 2.64 -13.05
N SER A 126 -18.54 3.76 -12.34
CA SER A 126 -19.69 4.62 -12.07
C SER A 126 -20.23 5.27 -13.36
N VAL A 127 -19.34 5.70 -14.25
CA VAL A 127 -19.72 6.20 -15.58
C VAL A 127 -20.37 5.10 -16.42
N GLU A 128 -19.82 3.88 -16.40
CA GLU A 128 -20.40 2.74 -17.13
C GLU A 128 -21.81 2.39 -16.62
N ILE A 129 -22.04 2.44 -15.29
CA ILE A 129 -23.38 2.26 -14.70
C ILE A 129 -24.35 3.35 -15.18
N GLU A 130 -23.92 4.61 -15.21
CA GLU A 130 -24.75 5.72 -15.70
C GLU A 130 -25.08 5.56 -17.19
N GLU A 131 -24.11 5.15 -18.01
CA GLU A 131 -24.33 4.90 -19.43
C GLU A 131 -25.31 3.74 -19.65
N ASN A 132 -25.20 2.65 -18.89
CA ASN A 132 -26.12 1.52 -18.94
C ASN A 132 -27.55 1.94 -18.55
N LEU A 133 -27.70 2.74 -17.48
CA LEU A 133 -28.98 3.31 -17.07
C LEU A 133 -29.58 4.21 -18.17
N ARG A 134 -28.76 5.04 -18.81
CA ARG A 134 -29.20 5.87 -19.94
C ARG A 134 -29.71 5.01 -21.10
N LYS A 135 -28.94 4.00 -21.52
CA LYS A 135 -29.34 3.06 -22.59
C LYS A 135 -30.65 2.34 -22.26
N THR A 136 -30.83 1.93 -21.00
CA THR A 136 -32.06 1.30 -20.51
C THR A 136 -33.25 2.23 -20.66
N ASN A 137 -33.13 3.47 -20.19
CA ASN A 137 -34.21 4.45 -20.24
C ASN A 137 -34.56 4.88 -21.67
N GLU A 138 -33.56 5.14 -22.50
CA GLU A 138 -33.75 5.50 -23.91
C GLU A 138 -34.42 4.36 -24.68
N GLY A 139 -33.94 3.13 -24.52
CA GLY A 139 -34.53 1.97 -25.17
C GLY A 139 -35.95 1.66 -24.70
N GLN A 140 -36.26 1.87 -23.41
CA GLN A 140 -37.63 1.72 -22.90
C GLN A 140 -38.55 2.77 -23.49
N SER A 141 -38.12 4.04 -23.55
CA SER A 141 -38.89 5.12 -24.16
C SER A 141 -39.18 4.85 -25.65
N GLU A 142 -38.18 4.35 -26.38
CA GLU A 142 -38.34 3.98 -27.79
C GLU A 142 -39.32 2.81 -27.95
N ARG A 143 -39.24 1.79 -27.08
CA ARG A 143 -40.17 0.67 -27.10
C ARG A 143 -41.60 1.10 -26.81
N ASP A 144 -41.80 1.99 -25.84
CA ASP A 144 -43.12 2.52 -25.50
C ASP A 144 -43.74 3.29 -26.67
N LEU A 145 -42.92 4.08 -27.39
CA LEU A 145 -43.35 4.79 -28.60
C LEU A 145 -43.76 3.81 -29.70
N GLN A 146 -42.88 2.87 -30.05
CA GLN A 146 -43.14 1.90 -31.11
C GLN A 146 -44.34 0.99 -30.79
N TYR A 147 -44.53 0.63 -29.51
CA TYR A 147 -45.71 -0.14 -29.08
C TYR A 147 -47.01 0.68 -29.21
N SER A 148 -46.98 1.98 -28.87
CA SER A 148 -48.10 2.89 -29.09
C SER A 148 -48.48 3.01 -30.57
N GLU A 149 -47.48 3.12 -31.45
CA GLU A 149 -47.70 3.12 -32.90
C GLU A 149 -48.31 1.80 -33.39
N PHE A 150 -47.82 0.65 -32.90
CA PHE A 150 -48.40 -0.65 -33.18
C PHE A 150 -49.86 -0.73 -32.73
N GLN A 151 -50.19 -0.25 -31.53
CA GLN A 151 -51.57 -0.22 -31.03
C GLN A 151 -52.49 0.65 -31.92
N SER A 152 -51.98 1.77 -32.43
CA SER A 152 -52.71 2.60 -33.39
C SER A 152 -52.98 1.84 -34.69
N LYS A 153 -51.96 1.19 -35.27
CA LYS A 153 -52.12 0.38 -36.50
C LYS A 153 -53.11 -0.76 -36.30
N GLN A 154 -53.09 -1.41 -35.14
CA GLN A 154 -54.03 -2.47 -34.80
C GLN A 154 -55.48 -1.99 -34.76
N LYS A 155 -55.71 -0.85 -34.13
CA LYS A 155 -57.03 -0.21 -34.10
C LYS A 155 -57.51 0.10 -35.52
N ASP A 156 -56.64 0.69 -36.34
CA ASP A 156 -56.91 1.03 -37.74
C ASP A 156 -57.28 -0.21 -38.59
N HIS A 157 -56.56 -1.32 -38.43
CA HIS A 157 -56.87 -2.59 -39.08
C HIS A 157 -58.23 -3.15 -38.64
N ILE A 158 -58.53 -3.13 -37.33
CA ILE A 158 -59.81 -3.61 -36.78
C ILE A 158 -60.98 -2.79 -37.29
N GLU A 159 -60.85 -1.46 -37.32
CA GLU A 159 -61.88 -0.56 -37.84
C GLU A 159 -62.11 -0.78 -39.35
N SER A 160 -61.03 -1.01 -40.11
CA SER A 160 -61.10 -1.32 -41.54
C SER A 160 -61.78 -2.66 -41.80
N ILE A 161 -61.44 -3.72 -41.06
CA ILE A 161 -62.10 -5.03 -41.17
C ILE A 161 -63.59 -4.91 -40.84
N SER A 162 -63.95 -4.20 -39.77
CA SER A 162 -65.35 -3.96 -39.42
C SER A 162 -66.12 -3.22 -40.51
N ALA A 163 -65.51 -2.20 -41.15
CA ALA A 163 -66.13 -1.48 -42.26
C ALA A 163 -66.32 -2.36 -43.50
N ILE A 164 -65.35 -3.24 -43.79
CA ILE A 164 -65.44 -4.21 -44.89
C ILE A 164 -66.56 -5.23 -44.62
N ASP A 165 -66.63 -5.78 -43.41
CA ASP A 165 -67.65 -6.76 -43.04
C ASP A 165 -69.07 -6.16 -43.11
N GLU A 166 -69.24 -4.90 -42.68
CA GLU A 166 -70.50 -4.16 -42.83
C GLU A 166 -70.88 -3.89 -44.29
N ALA A 167 -69.90 -3.53 -45.13
CA ALA A 167 -70.10 -3.33 -46.56
C ALA A 167 -70.43 -4.64 -47.28
N TYR A 168 -69.75 -5.73 -46.91
CA TYR A 168 -69.97 -7.04 -47.48
C TYR A 168 -71.41 -7.50 -47.22
N ALA A 169 -71.86 -7.46 -45.95
CA ALA A 169 -73.22 -7.85 -45.57
C ALA A 169 -74.30 -6.99 -46.26
N LEU A 170 -74.05 -5.68 -46.43
CA LEU A 170 -74.97 -4.77 -47.10
C LEU A 170 -75.11 -5.09 -48.60
N ILE A 171 -73.99 -5.33 -49.30
CA ILE A 171 -73.99 -5.63 -50.73
C ILE A 171 -74.55 -7.03 -50.98
N GLU A 172 -74.28 -7.99 -50.10
CA GLU A 172 -74.90 -9.33 -50.15
C GLU A 172 -76.43 -9.25 -50.01
N HIS A 173 -76.93 -8.45 -49.06
CA HIS A 173 -78.36 -8.24 -48.88
C HIS A 173 -79.02 -7.58 -50.10
N LEU A 174 -78.34 -6.64 -50.77
CA LEU A 174 -78.78 -6.07 -52.04
C LEU A 174 -78.77 -7.08 -53.20
N SER A 175 -77.75 -7.94 -53.27
CA SER A 175 -77.65 -9.01 -54.28
C SER A 175 -78.71 -10.10 -54.08
N GLY A 176 -79.21 -10.28 -52.85
CA GLY A 176 -80.26 -11.24 -52.48
C GLY A 176 -81.70 -10.81 -52.83
N GLY A 177 -81.87 -9.64 -53.47
CA GLY A 177 -83.17 -9.15 -53.95
C GLY A 177 -83.84 -8.09 -53.08
N SER A 178 -83.19 -7.61 -52.01
CA SER A 178 -83.71 -6.51 -51.20
C SER A 178 -83.70 -5.18 -51.96
N SER A 179 -84.77 -4.40 -51.83
CA SER A 179 -84.89 -3.12 -52.55
C SER A 179 -83.88 -2.10 -52.01
N PHE A 180 -83.18 -1.39 -52.90
CA PHE A 180 -82.26 -0.32 -52.52
C PHE A 180 -82.92 0.73 -51.60
N ILE A 181 -84.22 0.99 -51.78
CA ILE A 181 -84.98 1.93 -50.94
C ILE A 181 -84.98 1.50 -49.47
N GLN A 182 -85.05 0.20 -49.19
CA GLN A 182 -85.10 -0.36 -47.84
C GLN A 182 -83.74 -0.27 -47.13
N VAL A 183 -82.65 -0.29 -47.89
CA VAL A 183 -81.28 -0.27 -47.33
C VAL A 183 -80.57 1.07 -47.48
N LYS A 184 -81.17 2.06 -48.16
CA LYS A 184 -80.57 3.36 -48.50
C LYS A 184 -79.88 4.04 -47.32
N SER A 185 -80.52 4.08 -46.14
CA SER A 185 -79.94 4.69 -44.93
C SER A 185 -78.67 3.96 -44.46
N ARG A 186 -78.70 2.62 -44.43
CA ARG A 186 -77.53 1.80 -44.09
C ARG A 186 -76.44 1.93 -45.15
N PHE A 187 -76.85 2.01 -46.42
CA PHE A 187 -75.96 2.18 -47.56
C PHE A 187 -75.15 3.47 -47.47
N THR A 188 -75.81 4.61 -47.25
CA THR A 188 -75.12 5.89 -47.08
C THR A 188 -74.19 5.87 -45.86
N LYS A 189 -74.59 5.23 -44.77
CA LYS A 189 -73.78 5.13 -43.54
C LYS A 189 -72.51 4.31 -43.76
N VAL A 190 -72.62 3.15 -44.40
CA VAL A 190 -71.47 2.29 -44.74
C VAL A 190 -70.56 2.98 -45.74
N LEU A 191 -71.12 3.59 -46.80
CA LEU A 191 -70.34 4.34 -47.79
C LEU A 191 -69.56 5.48 -47.14
N SER A 192 -70.18 6.24 -46.23
CA SER A 192 -69.49 7.29 -45.47
C SER A 192 -68.40 6.74 -44.57
N ARG A 193 -68.62 5.58 -43.92
CA ARG A 193 -67.61 4.94 -43.07
C ARG A 193 -66.40 4.44 -43.87
N LEU A 194 -66.61 3.93 -45.08
CA LEU A 194 -65.54 3.55 -46.01
C LEU A 194 -64.77 4.78 -46.52
N GLN A 195 -65.49 5.88 -46.83
CA GLN A 195 -64.88 7.15 -47.25
C GLN A 195 -64.05 7.81 -46.14
N ASN A 196 -64.47 7.63 -44.89
CA ASN A 196 -63.78 8.16 -43.71
C ASN A 196 -62.68 7.23 -43.16
N GLN A 197 -62.35 6.13 -43.85
CA GLN A 197 -61.20 5.30 -43.46
C GLN A 197 -59.91 6.10 -43.69
N SER A 198 -59.29 6.54 -42.59
CA SER A 198 -58.07 7.35 -42.55
C SER A 198 -56.78 6.55 -42.69
N THR A 199 -56.87 5.25 -42.96
CA THR A 199 -55.72 4.36 -42.99
C THR A 199 -54.86 4.57 -44.24
N SER A 200 -53.63 4.06 -44.21
CA SER A 200 -52.81 3.82 -45.42
C SER A 200 -53.55 2.96 -46.47
N ALA A 201 -54.61 2.25 -46.06
CA ALA A 201 -55.55 1.54 -46.93
C ALA A 201 -56.68 2.40 -47.52
N GLY A 202 -56.81 3.69 -47.21
CA GLY A 202 -57.84 4.59 -47.75
C GLY A 202 -57.86 4.66 -49.29
N LEU A 203 -56.71 4.48 -49.94
CA LEU A 203 -56.59 4.33 -51.39
C LEU A 203 -57.12 2.97 -51.89
N LEU A 204 -56.97 1.92 -51.10
CA LEU A 204 -57.46 0.56 -51.42
C LEU A 204 -58.99 0.49 -51.37
N PHE A 205 -59.64 1.38 -50.60
CA PHE A 205 -61.09 1.52 -50.58
C PHE A 205 -61.66 2.26 -51.79
N GLN A 206 -60.86 3.03 -52.54
CA GLN A 206 -61.38 3.88 -53.64
C GLN A 206 -62.13 3.11 -54.75
N PRO A 207 -61.64 1.96 -55.26
CA PRO A 207 -62.38 1.17 -56.24
C PRO A 207 -63.74 0.69 -55.70
N ILE A 208 -63.78 0.32 -54.43
CA ILE A 208 -65.00 -0.13 -53.73
C ILE A 208 -65.98 1.04 -53.57
N ILE A 209 -65.50 2.19 -53.09
CA ILE A 209 -66.30 3.41 -52.92
C ILE A 209 -66.88 3.88 -54.26
N SER A 210 -66.09 3.85 -55.33
CA SER A 210 -66.53 4.23 -56.68
C SER A 210 -67.65 3.32 -57.19
N MET A 211 -67.46 2.00 -57.08
CA MET A 211 -68.47 1.03 -57.50
C MET A 211 -69.73 1.07 -56.64
N MET A 212 -69.60 1.22 -55.31
CA MET A 212 -70.76 1.40 -54.43
C MET A 212 -71.51 2.70 -54.78
N THR A 213 -70.81 3.78 -55.09
CA THR A 213 -71.44 5.03 -55.52
C THR A 213 -72.20 4.86 -56.83
N GLN A 214 -71.65 4.10 -57.80
CA GLN A 214 -72.35 3.76 -59.05
C GLN A 214 -73.60 2.91 -58.80
N MET A 215 -73.52 1.92 -57.90
CA MET A 215 -74.66 1.09 -57.49
C MET A 215 -75.81 1.88 -56.86
N SER A 216 -75.51 3.04 -56.26
CA SER A 216 -76.56 3.93 -55.71
C SER A 216 -77.48 4.54 -56.78
N SER A 217 -77.05 4.54 -58.05
CA SER A 217 -77.78 5.10 -59.19
C SER A 217 -78.49 4.04 -60.05
N ARG A 218 -77.92 2.83 -60.17
CA ARG A 218 -78.51 1.64 -60.79
C ARG A 218 -77.94 0.38 -60.12
N ALA A 219 -78.78 -0.40 -59.46
CA ALA A 219 -78.36 -1.66 -58.87
C ALA A 219 -78.29 -2.74 -59.97
N ASP A 220 -77.07 -3.19 -60.28
CA ASP A 220 -76.79 -4.30 -61.21
C ASP A 220 -76.15 -5.47 -60.44
N ALA A 221 -76.65 -6.69 -60.68
CA ALA A 221 -76.19 -7.90 -60.01
C ALA A 221 -74.71 -8.22 -60.30
N ASP A 222 -74.22 -7.89 -61.50
CA ASP A 222 -72.82 -8.09 -61.85
C ASP A 222 -71.89 -7.08 -61.19
N GLN A 223 -72.37 -5.85 -60.95
CA GLN A 223 -71.64 -4.85 -60.15
C GLN A 223 -71.57 -5.26 -58.68
N ALA A 224 -72.66 -5.77 -58.11
CA ALA A 224 -72.68 -6.28 -56.74
C ALA A 224 -71.65 -7.40 -56.52
N LYS A 225 -71.57 -8.36 -57.46
CA LYS A 225 -70.56 -9.45 -57.42
C LYS A 225 -69.12 -8.92 -57.44
N LYS A 226 -68.82 -7.92 -58.28
CA LYS A 226 -67.49 -7.30 -58.34
C LYS A 226 -67.14 -6.57 -57.04
N VAL A 227 -68.09 -5.85 -56.44
CA VAL A 227 -67.88 -5.18 -55.15
C VAL A 227 -67.63 -6.19 -54.03
N LEU A 228 -68.40 -7.29 -53.98
CA LEU A 228 -68.17 -8.37 -53.01
C LEU A 228 -66.77 -8.99 -53.16
N GLN A 229 -66.32 -9.23 -54.39
CA GLN A 229 -64.98 -9.76 -54.64
C GLN A 229 -63.87 -8.79 -54.21
N LEU A 230 -64.02 -7.48 -54.49
CA LEU A 230 -63.07 -6.46 -54.04
C LEU A 230 -63.03 -6.35 -52.51
N LEU A 231 -64.19 -6.40 -51.84
CA LEU A 231 -64.29 -6.40 -50.38
C LEU A 231 -63.63 -7.64 -49.77
N ALA A 232 -63.88 -8.83 -50.33
CA ALA A 232 -63.26 -10.07 -49.86
C ALA A 232 -61.72 -10.04 -50.01
N ASN A 233 -61.22 -9.59 -51.16
CA ASN A 233 -59.78 -9.46 -51.40
C ASN A 233 -59.14 -8.44 -50.47
N LEU A 234 -59.77 -7.27 -50.28
CA LEU A 234 -59.27 -6.25 -49.36
C LEU A 234 -59.27 -6.75 -47.92
N ARG A 235 -60.29 -7.52 -47.51
CA ARG A 235 -60.33 -8.14 -46.18
C ARG A 235 -59.13 -9.04 -45.95
N VAL A 236 -58.80 -9.91 -46.92
CA VAL A 236 -57.65 -10.82 -46.83
C VAL A 236 -56.36 -10.01 -46.70
N GLN A 237 -56.16 -8.98 -47.52
CA GLN A 237 -54.97 -8.12 -47.46
C GLN A 237 -54.81 -7.42 -46.10
N ILE A 238 -55.89 -6.88 -45.53
CA ILE A 238 -55.84 -6.21 -44.22
C ILE A 238 -55.59 -7.22 -43.09
N VAL A 239 -56.21 -8.40 -43.15
CA VAL A 239 -55.95 -9.47 -42.17
C VAL A 239 -54.50 -9.95 -42.23
N GLU A 240 -53.95 -10.12 -43.44
CA GLU A 240 -52.54 -10.49 -43.64
C GLU A 240 -51.60 -9.38 -43.14
N SER A 241 -51.85 -8.11 -43.47
CA SER A 241 -51.06 -6.98 -42.98
C SER A 241 -51.10 -6.88 -41.46
N LYS A 242 -52.26 -7.07 -40.84
CA LYS A 242 -52.42 -7.11 -39.38
C LYS A 242 -51.59 -8.24 -38.77
N SER A 243 -51.63 -9.45 -39.35
CA SER A 243 -50.84 -10.59 -38.88
C SER A 243 -49.33 -10.32 -39.00
N GLN A 244 -48.89 -9.67 -40.07
CA GLN A 244 -47.49 -9.28 -40.25
C GLN A 244 -47.05 -8.26 -39.19
N ASP A 245 -47.86 -7.25 -38.90
CA ASP A 245 -47.59 -6.27 -37.83
C ASP A 245 -47.51 -6.97 -36.46
N GLU A 246 -48.36 -7.97 -36.19
CA GLU A 246 -48.31 -8.77 -34.95
C GLU A 246 -47.04 -9.59 -34.82
N ASP A 247 -46.60 -10.23 -35.89
CA ASP A 247 -45.36 -11.01 -35.91
C ASP A 247 -44.15 -10.09 -35.73
N ILE A 248 -44.14 -8.90 -36.35
CA ILE A 248 -43.09 -7.89 -36.17
C ILE A 248 -43.05 -7.40 -34.72
N GLU A 249 -44.19 -7.01 -34.14
CA GLU A 249 -44.23 -6.55 -32.74
C GLU A 249 -43.77 -7.65 -31.79
N LYS A 250 -44.18 -8.91 -32.01
CA LYS A 250 -43.72 -10.04 -31.19
C LYS A 250 -42.21 -10.19 -31.23
N GLN A 251 -41.60 -10.08 -32.41
CA GLN A 251 -40.14 -10.15 -32.57
C GLN A 251 -39.44 -8.95 -31.90
N GLN A 252 -39.96 -7.73 -32.07
CA GLN A 252 -39.42 -6.53 -31.45
C GLN A 252 -39.49 -6.61 -29.92
N SER A 253 -40.64 -7.03 -29.38
CA SER A 253 -40.85 -7.21 -27.94
C SER A 253 -39.89 -8.24 -27.35
N GLN A 254 -39.73 -9.39 -28.00
CA GLN A 254 -38.76 -10.41 -27.57
C GLN A 254 -37.31 -9.93 -27.65
N GLY A 255 -36.95 -9.22 -28.73
CA GLY A 255 -35.63 -8.63 -28.91
C GLY A 255 -35.31 -7.61 -27.81
N TRP A 256 -36.27 -6.73 -27.51
CA TRP A 256 -36.14 -5.76 -26.43
C TRP A 256 -36.01 -6.43 -25.06
N GLN A 257 -36.84 -7.43 -24.74
CA GLN A 257 -36.75 -8.16 -23.48
C GLN A 257 -35.39 -8.81 -23.28
N LYS A 258 -34.81 -9.39 -24.33
CA LYS A 258 -33.47 -9.97 -24.28
C LYS A 258 -32.42 -8.89 -24.02
N PHE A 259 -32.43 -7.81 -24.79
CA PHE A 259 -31.47 -6.72 -24.63
C PHE A 259 -31.58 -6.05 -23.25
N LEU A 260 -32.80 -5.87 -22.74
CA LEU A 260 -33.04 -5.36 -21.39
C LEU A 260 -32.47 -6.30 -20.32
N SER A 261 -32.64 -7.62 -20.49
CA SER A 261 -32.04 -8.60 -19.59
C SER A 261 -30.50 -8.51 -19.60
N ASP A 262 -29.90 -8.32 -20.77
CA ASP A 262 -28.44 -8.17 -20.91
C ASP A 262 -27.96 -6.89 -20.20
N LEU A 263 -28.66 -5.76 -20.38
CA LEU A 263 -28.36 -4.49 -19.69
C LEU A 263 -28.49 -4.63 -18.17
N ILE A 264 -29.52 -5.31 -17.67
CA ILE A 264 -29.70 -5.53 -16.23
C ILE A 264 -28.56 -6.39 -15.66
N ASN A 265 -28.15 -7.45 -16.37
CA ASN A 265 -27.05 -8.31 -15.95
C ASN A 265 -25.71 -7.57 -15.94
N GLU A 266 -25.45 -6.76 -16.96
CA GLU A 266 -24.28 -5.89 -17.04
C GLU A 266 -24.27 -4.92 -15.85
N ARG A 267 -25.38 -4.22 -15.58
CA ARG A 267 -25.50 -3.30 -14.44
C ARG A 267 -25.23 -3.99 -13.11
N ASN A 268 -25.81 -5.18 -12.88
CA ASN A 268 -25.59 -5.91 -11.64
C ASN A 268 -24.10 -6.29 -11.48
N THR A 269 -23.46 -6.72 -12.57
CA THR A 269 -22.01 -7.02 -12.58
C THR A 269 -21.17 -5.78 -12.25
N LEU A 270 -21.51 -4.63 -12.83
CA LEU A 270 -20.84 -3.36 -12.54
C LEU A 270 -21.07 -2.90 -11.10
N GLN A 271 -22.28 -3.10 -10.55
CA GLN A 271 -22.58 -2.79 -9.15
C GLN A 271 -21.79 -3.68 -8.18
N ASP A 272 -21.70 -4.99 -8.45
CA ASP A 272 -20.89 -5.92 -7.67
C ASP A 272 -19.40 -5.54 -7.75
N GLN A 273 -18.92 -5.18 -8.95
CA GLN A 273 -17.55 -4.70 -9.13
C GLN A 273 -17.29 -3.42 -8.32
N ARG A 274 -18.22 -2.45 -8.34
CA ARG A 274 -18.10 -1.22 -7.55
C ARG A 274 -18.04 -1.51 -6.06
N GLN A 275 -18.93 -2.35 -5.54
CA GLN A 275 -18.95 -2.72 -4.13
C GLN A 275 -17.66 -3.42 -3.69
N ASN A 276 -17.13 -4.32 -4.52
CA ASN A 276 -15.84 -4.97 -4.26
C ASN A 276 -14.69 -3.96 -4.22
N LEU A 277 -14.69 -2.96 -5.10
CA LEU A 277 -13.70 -1.88 -5.09
C LEU A 277 -13.83 -0.99 -3.84
N GLU A 278 -15.05 -0.64 -3.42
CA GLU A 278 -15.30 0.13 -2.20
C GLU A 278 -14.74 -0.58 -0.97
N GLN A 279 -14.97 -1.90 -0.86
CA GLN A 279 -14.43 -2.71 0.23
C GLN A 279 -12.89 -2.81 0.18
N ALA A 280 -12.31 -2.94 -1.02
CA ALA A 280 -10.87 -2.96 -1.21
C ALA A 280 -10.22 -1.62 -0.80
N ILE A 281 -10.86 -0.49 -1.13
CA ILE A 281 -10.42 0.86 -0.74
C ILE A 281 -10.34 0.98 0.79
N LEU A 282 -11.40 0.59 1.50
CA LEU A 282 -11.42 0.62 2.97
C LEU A 282 -10.30 -0.24 3.56
N ASN A 283 -10.06 -1.42 2.99
CA ASN A 283 -8.98 -2.30 3.40
C ASN A 283 -7.59 -1.67 3.16
N TYR A 284 -7.35 -1.06 1.99
CA TYR A 284 -6.10 -0.38 1.69
C TYR A 284 -5.86 0.80 2.62
N GLN A 285 -6.88 1.62 2.89
CA GLN A 285 -6.79 2.75 3.82
C GLN A 285 -6.40 2.28 5.22
N SER A 286 -7.04 1.22 5.73
CA SER A 286 -6.70 0.65 7.04
C SER A 286 -5.26 0.12 7.11
N ILE A 287 -4.80 -0.59 6.07
CA ILE A 287 -3.43 -1.12 6.01
C ILE A 287 -2.40 0.01 5.93
N ILE A 288 -2.70 1.07 5.17
CA ILE A 288 -1.85 2.26 5.08
C ILE A 288 -1.70 2.91 6.45
N GLU A 289 -2.81 3.23 7.12
CA GLU A 289 -2.80 3.88 8.44
C GLU A 289 -2.01 3.06 9.46
N GLU A 290 -2.26 1.75 9.55
CA GLU A 290 -1.54 0.86 10.47
C GLU A 290 -0.04 0.83 10.15
N SER A 291 0.31 0.77 8.86
CA SER A 291 1.72 0.68 8.42
C SER A 291 2.45 2.00 8.58
N GLU A 292 1.80 3.14 8.38
CA GLU A 292 2.37 4.48 8.62
C GLU A 292 2.73 4.65 10.10
N GLY A 293 1.87 4.23 11.02
CA GLY A 293 2.19 4.22 12.46
C GLY A 293 3.41 3.34 12.78
N LYS A 294 3.55 2.19 12.11
CA LYS A 294 4.73 1.32 12.26
C LYS A 294 6.00 1.91 11.64
N VAL A 295 5.88 2.61 10.51
CA VAL A 295 6.99 3.33 9.87
C VAL A 295 7.53 4.39 10.83
N GLU A 296 6.66 5.21 11.41
CA GLU A 296 7.05 6.26 12.38
C GLU A 296 7.73 5.65 13.61
N TYR A 297 7.13 4.62 14.20
CA TYR A 297 7.71 3.91 15.35
C TYR A 297 9.09 3.34 15.05
N HIS A 298 9.24 2.61 13.93
CA HIS A 298 10.52 1.99 13.58
C HIS A 298 11.58 3.02 13.19
N GLN A 299 11.20 4.14 12.56
CA GLN A 299 12.14 5.23 12.28
C GLN A 299 12.70 5.82 13.58
N ALA A 300 11.85 6.09 14.57
CA ALA A 300 12.27 6.60 15.87
C ALA A 300 13.21 5.62 16.60
N GLU A 301 12.91 4.33 16.56
CA GLU A 301 13.77 3.30 17.16
C GLU A 301 15.10 3.12 16.40
N VAL A 302 15.13 3.32 15.08
CA VAL A 302 16.39 3.35 14.32
C VAL A 302 17.28 4.50 14.80
N GLU A 303 16.75 5.72 14.89
CA GLU A 303 17.50 6.89 15.35
C GLU A 303 18.00 6.70 16.79
N ARG A 304 17.13 6.18 17.67
CA ARG A 304 17.49 5.90 19.07
C ARG A 304 18.59 4.85 19.18
N ASN A 305 18.48 3.71 18.49
CA ASN A 305 19.49 2.65 18.57
C ASN A 305 20.82 3.08 17.93
N GLN A 306 20.78 3.88 16.87
CA GLN A 306 21.99 4.46 16.28
C GLN A 306 22.71 5.38 17.27
N ASN A 307 21.99 6.32 17.90
CA ASN A 307 22.56 7.22 18.92
C ASN A 307 23.13 6.45 20.12
N ASN A 308 22.43 5.40 20.59
CA ASN A 308 22.91 4.55 21.67
C ASN A 308 24.16 3.76 21.28
N LEU A 309 24.21 3.25 20.05
CA LEU A 309 25.36 2.51 19.53
C LEU A 309 26.61 3.40 19.46
N ASP A 310 26.48 4.59 18.87
CA ASP A 310 27.58 5.53 18.71
C ASP A 310 28.08 6.05 20.07
N GLY A 311 27.15 6.39 20.97
CA GLY A 311 27.48 6.82 22.33
C GLY A 311 28.15 5.73 23.16
N GLN A 312 27.67 4.48 23.06
CA GLN A 312 28.28 3.35 23.76
C GLN A 312 29.67 3.03 23.19
N ASP A 313 29.87 3.05 21.87
CA ASP A 313 31.17 2.78 21.25
C ASP A 313 32.21 3.81 21.68
N GLN A 314 31.82 5.09 21.67
CA GLN A 314 32.68 6.17 22.15
C GLN A 314 33.06 6.00 23.62
N TRP A 315 32.09 5.71 24.49
CA TRP A 315 32.35 5.50 25.91
C TRP A 315 33.30 4.32 26.14
N CYS A 316 33.08 3.20 25.44
CA CYS A 316 33.92 2.01 25.53
C CYS A 316 35.38 2.28 25.14
N ARG A 317 35.59 3.05 24.04
CA ARG A 317 36.95 3.47 23.63
C ARG A 317 37.61 4.34 24.68
N GLN A 318 36.89 5.30 25.25
CA GLN A 318 37.43 6.18 26.29
C GLN A 318 37.84 5.39 27.54
N GLN A 319 37.04 4.42 28.00
CA GLN A 319 37.42 3.58 29.14
C GLN A 319 38.69 2.77 28.86
N GLN A 320 38.82 2.24 27.63
CA GLN A 320 40.01 1.51 27.22
C GLN A 320 41.27 2.40 27.18
N GLU A 321 41.15 3.62 26.65
CA GLU A 321 42.25 4.59 26.60
C GLU A 321 42.69 5.02 28.00
N ILE A 322 41.74 5.32 28.90
CA ILE A 322 42.02 5.65 30.30
C ILE A 322 42.76 4.50 30.98
N TYR A 323 42.24 3.27 30.85
CA TYR A 323 42.88 2.08 31.43
C TYR A 323 44.31 1.89 30.91
N GLN A 324 44.55 2.03 29.60
CA GLN A 324 45.89 1.89 29.01
C GLN A 324 46.86 2.95 29.53
N MET A 325 46.43 4.21 29.57
CA MET A 325 47.24 5.32 30.06
C MET A 325 47.61 5.12 31.53
N GLU A 326 46.64 4.82 32.39
CA GLU A 326 46.88 4.65 33.82
C GLU A 326 47.69 3.38 34.10
N SER A 327 47.46 2.29 33.38
CA SER A 327 48.24 1.06 33.52
C SER A 327 49.72 1.30 33.17
N GLN A 328 49.98 2.06 32.10
CA GLN A 328 51.34 2.45 31.74
C GLN A 328 52.00 3.29 32.85
N GLN A 329 51.27 4.23 33.46
CA GLN A 329 51.77 5.03 34.60
C GLN A 329 52.07 4.17 35.83
N ARG A 330 51.21 3.18 36.14
CA ARG A 330 51.42 2.22 37.24
C ARG A 330 52.66 1.35 36.99
N VAL A 331 52.84 0.84 35.77
CA VAL A 331 54.04 0.06 35.38
C VAL A 331 55.33 0.89 35.53
N GLN A 332 55.34 2.14 35.07
CA GLN A 332 56.49 3.04 35.25
C GLN A 332 56.78 3.30 36.73
N SER A 333 55.74 3.45 37.56
CA SER A 333 55.88 3.66 38.99
C SER A 333 56.42 2.42 39.71
N LEU A 334 55.98 1.22 39.32
CA LEU A 334 56.48 -0.05 39.86
C LEU A 334 57.94 -0.32 39.48
N ASP A 335 58.35 -0.03 38.24
CA ASP A 335 59.76 -0.11 37.81
C ASP A 335 60.65 0.80 38.66
N LEU A 336 60.21 2.05 38.85
CA LEU A 336 60.90 3.03 39.67
C LEU A 336 61.04 2.57 41.13
N ILE A 337 59.95 2.08 41.72
CA ILE A 337 59.95 1.56 43.09
C ILE A 337 60.87 0.35 43.20
N SER A 338 60.83 -0.59 42.25
CA SER A 338 61.72 -1.75 42.25
C SER A 338 63.19 -1.33 42.21
N ARG A 339 63.56 -0.41 41.31
CA ARG A 339 64.93 0.11 41.24
C ARG A 339 65.37 0.77 42.55
N ILE A 340 64.47 1.47 43.24
CA ILE A 340 64.76 2.10 44.54
C ILE A 340 64.93 1.05 45.65
N VAL A 341 64.05 0.05 45.70
CA VAL A 341 64.15 -1.07 46.66
C VAL A 341 65.47 -1.82 46.48
N ASP A 342 65.87 -2.11 45.24
CA ASP A 342 67.16 -2.76 44.93
C ASP A 342 68.34 -1.95 45.47
N HIS A 343 68.29 -0.61 45.36
CA HIS A 343 69.35 0.26 45.91
C HIS A 343 69.33 0.34 47.44
N ILE A 344 68.17 0.17 48.08
CA ILE A 344 68.07 0.10 49.54
C ILE A 344 68.59 -1.24 50.06
N GLN A 345 68.30 -2.34 49.36
CA GLN A 345 68.66 -3.70 49.79
C GLN A 345 70.13 -4.02 49.52
N ASP A 346 70.59 -3.82 48.29
CA ASP A 346 71.87 -4.35 47.83
C ASP A 346 72.96 -3.29 47.70
N LYS A 347 72.59 -1.99 47.71
CA LYS A 347 73.50 -0.87 47.43
C LYS A 347 73.34 0.31 48.38
N ILE A 348 72.96 0.04 49.63
CA ILE A 348 72.62 1.08 50.62
C ILE A 348 73.74 2.08 50.88
N VAL A 349 75.00 1.64 50.79
CA VAL A 349 76.18 2.51 50.95
C VAL A 349 76.24 3.53 49.82
N THR A 350 76.11 3.08 48.57
CA THR A 350 76.10 3.94 47.38
C THR A 350 74.88 4.87 47.35
N LEU A 351 73.71 4.40 47.79
CA LEU A 351 72.53 5.24 47.95
C LEU A 351 72.76 6.35 48.98
N LYS A 352 73.34 6.03 50.14
CA LYS A 352 73.68 7.03 51.18
C LYS A 352 74.71 8.05 50.70
N GLU A 353 75.74 7.60 49.99
CA GLU A 353 76.75 8.47 49.38
C GLU A 353 76.12 9.42 48.36
N TYR A 354 75.31 8.89 47.45
CA TYR A 354 74.60 9.69 46.45
C TYR A 354 73.66 10.74 47.07
N LEU A 355 72.87 10.37 48.09
CA LEU A 355 71.98 11.31 48.79
C LEU A 355 72.77 12.37 49.58
N ARG A 356 73.94 12.02 50.12
CA ARG A 356 74.85 12.99 50.77
C ARG A 356 75.46 13.96 49.76
N GLU A 357 75.86 13.48 48.58
CA GLU A 357 76.35 14.34 47.49
C GLU A 357 75.25 15.27 46.95
N ARG A 358 73.99 14.79 46.84
CA ARG A 358 72.83 15.65 46.51
C ARG A 358 72.67 16.83 47.47
N LEU A 359 72.95 16.63 48.77
CA LEU A 359 72.90 17.69 49.80
C LEU A 359 74.02 18.73 49.67
N GLN A 360 75.10 18.43 48.95
CA GLN A 360 76.26 19.31 48.78
C GLN A 360 76.20 20.12 47.48
N ILE A 361 75.26 19.79 46.58
CA ILE A 361 75.06 20.42 45.26
C ILE A 361 73.87 21.43 45.30
N HIS A 362 73.20 21.53 46.43
CA HIS A 362 72.29 22.63 46.80
C HIS A 362 72.86 23.36 48.01
#